data_AF-A0A5J4SXF9-F1
#
_entry.id   AF-A0A5J4SXF9-F1
#
_cell.length_a   1.000
_cell.length_b   1.000
_cell.length_c   1.000
_cell.angle_alpha   90.00
_cell.angle_beta   90.00
_cell.angle_gamma   90.00
#
_symmetry.space_group_name_H-M   'P 1'
#
loop_
_entity.id
_entity.type
_entity.pdbx_description
1 polymer ?
#
loop_
_entity_poly.entity_id
_entity_poly.type
_entity_poly.pdbx_seq_one_letter_code
_entity_poly.pdbx_strand_id
1 'polypeptide(L)'
;MQSNSDVRPPVLLDLGDGSRHYNYHIKEVQIRQESGEEKTAFEYETAHIWGNPTYESIVKAVIAERYSPSEETSLINKYNAFILKLSIDHSDKDKYETYLNEVSELKAMIKEDLRKLGLMEPEPARTLAQAIVGKLVEIDKYDTNDEVNSFLFNEQKTWIDAGTRAVFRNSIDSAELLQEETIQIPIGGIILTASVAQAKIMLAKIQRYADNAAIVTAGHKSTVSKLKTIAQVDAYNYQTGYPEKEVFNV
;
A
#
# COMPACT_ATOMS: atom_id res chain seq x y z
N MET A 1 18.16 -25.62 -5.66
CA MET A 1 18.54 -26.90 -4.99
C MET A 1 19.40 -26.65 -3.75
N GLN A 2 19.18 -27.36 -2.63
CA GLN A 2 20.03 -27.27 -1.44
C GLN A 2 21.39 -27.95 -1.69
N SER A 3 22.47 -27.28 -1.33
CA SER A 3 23.86 -27.67 -1.58
C SER A 3 24.71 -27.48 -0.32
N ASN A 4 25.79 -28.26 -0.22
CA ASN A 4 26.72 -28.20 0.90
C ASN A 4 28.17 -28.10 0.38
N SER A 5 29.03 -27.39 1.10
CA SER A 5 30.45 -27.25 0.75
C SER A 5 31.33 -27.11 2.00
N ASP A 6 32.54 -27.64 1.93
CA ASP A 6 33.58 -27.45 2.94
C ASP A 6 34.21 -26.05 2.90
N VAL A 7 34.09 -25.37 1.76
CA VAL A 7 34.62 -24.02 1.52
C VAL A 7 33.44 -23.10 1.26
N ARG A 8 33.49 -21.87 1.81
CA ARG A 8 32.43 -20.89 1.59
C ARG A 8 32.26 -20.64 0.08
N PRO A 9 31.09 -20.97 -0.50
CA PRO A 9 30.88 -20.76 -1.93
C PRO A 9 30.83 -19.26 -2.25
N PRO A 10 31.34 -18.83 -3.42
CA PRO A 10 31.13 -17.46 -3.86
C PRO A 10 29.66 -17.24 -4.20
N VAL A 11 29.15 -16.03 -3.98
CA VAL A 11 27.74 -15.67 -4.28
C VAL A 11 27.43 -15.85 -5.77
N LEU A 12 28.37 -15.54 -6.66
CA LEU A 12 28.31 -15.89 -8.06
C LEU A 12 29.52 -16.75 -8.43
N LEU A 13 29.26 -17.94 -8.98
CA LEU A 13 30.26 -18.87 -9.46
C LEU A 13 30.15 -19.00 -10.99
N ASP A 14 31.22 -18.71 -11.71
CA ASP A 14 31.29 -18.95 -13.16
C ASP A 14 31.62 -20.43 -13.43
N LEU A 15 30.84 -21.07 -14.32
CA LEU A 15 31.00 -22.49 -14.64
C LEU A 15 31.87 -22.73 -15.89
N GLY A 16 32.27 -21.68 -16.60
CA GLY A 16 33.17 -21.77 -17.77
C GLY A 16 32.51 -22.17 -19.08
N ASP A 17 31.20 -22.46 -19.08
CA ASP A 17 30.39 -22.79 -20.26
C ASP A 17 29.45 -21.64 -20.70
N GLY A 18 29.63 -20.46 -20.11
CA GLY A 18 28.76 -19.30 -20.32
C GLY A 18 27.55 -19.26 -19.39
N SER A 19 27.47 -20.17 -18.41
CA SER A 19 26.49 -20.14 -17.32
C SER A 19 27.15 -19.86 -15.96
N ARG A 20 26.33 -19.47 -14.99
CA ARG A 20 26.76 -19.15 -13.64
C ARG A 20 25.79 -19.75 -12.61
N HIS A 21 26.32 -20.14 -11.46
CA HIS A 21 25.50 -20.39 -10.27
C HIS A 21 25.39 -19.12 -9.43
N TYR A 22 24.18 -18.81 -8.98
CA TYR A 22 23.94 -17.87 -7.90
C TYR A 22 23.68 -18.65 -6.62
N ASN A 23 24.61 -18.54 -5.66
CA ASN A 23 24.55 -19.21 -4.37
C ASN A 23 24.01 -18.23 -3.32
N TYR A 24 22.91 -18.58 -2.67
CA TYR A 24 22.19 -17.72 -1.73
C TYR A 24 21.82 -18.47 -0.45
N HIS A 25 21.38 -17.73 0.57
CA HIS A 25 21.15 -18.27 1.92
C HIS A 25 22.34 -19.05 2.49
N ILE A 26 23.56 -18.61 2.19
CA ILE A 26 24.80 -19.27 2.64
C ILE A 26 24.92 -19.16 4.16
N LYS A 27 24.86 -20.30 4.84
CA LYS A 27 24.95 -20.45 6.30
C LYS A 27 26.16 -21.27 6.67
N GLU A 28 26.92 -20.79 7.66
CA GLU A 28 28.01 -21.55 8.27
C GLU A 28 27.43 -22.54 9.30
N VAL A 29 27.82 -23.80 9.21
CA VAL A 29 27.38 -24.89 10.09
C VAL A 29 28.58 -25.65 10.64
N GLN A 30 28.46 -26.16 11.86
CA GLN A 30 29.46 -27.03 12.47
C GLN A 30 29.05 -28.48 12.28
N ILE A 31 29.88 -29.27 11.59
CA ILE A 31 29.65 -30.69 11.35
C ILE A 31 30.64 -31.49 12.16
N ARG A 32 30.13 -32.46 12.92
CA ARG A 32 30.96 -33.42 13.66
C ARG A 32 31.34 -34.58 12.74
N GLN A 33 32.64 -34.76 12.53
CA GLN A 33 33.18 -35.84 11.74
C GLN A 33 33.14 -37.18 12.50
N GLU A 34 33.24 -38.30 11.78
CA GLU A 34 33.32 -39.64 12.38
C GLU A 34 34.53 -39.81 13.31
N SER A 35 35.61 -39.04 13.10
CA SER A 35 36.77 -38.95 13.98
C SER A 35 36.50 -38.26 15.33
N GLY A 36 35.33 -37.63 15.49
CA GLY A 36 34.94 -36.85 16.65
C GLY A 36 35.35 -35.37 16.59
N GLU A 37 36.10 -34.95 15.56
CA GLU A 37 36.51 -33.56 15.34
C GLU A 37 35.38 -32.72 14.73
N GLU A 38 35.26 -31.46 15.14
CA GLU A 38 34.33 -30.48 14.55
C GLU A 38 34.98 -29.78 13.36
N LYS A 39 34.21 -29.60 12.29
CA LYS A 39 34.63 -28.87 11.09
C LYS A 39 33.56 -27.88 10.66
N THR A 40 33.99 -26.69 10.29
CA THR A 40 33.14 -25.71 9.62
C THR A 40 32.80 -26.16 8.20
N ALA A 41 31.51 -26.17 7.88
CA ALA A 41 30.98 -26.35 6.52
C ALA A 41 29.92 -25.28 6.21
N PHE A 42 29.44 -25.25 4.97
CA PHE A 42 28.47 -24.26 4.50
C PHE A 42 27.29 -24.94 3.82
N GLU A 43 26.08 -24.61 4.27
CA GLU A 43 24.83 -24.97 3.60
C GLU A 43 24.30 -23.76 2.82
N TYR A 44 23.80 -23.98 1.62
CA TYR A 44 23.30 -22.90 0.76
C TYR A 44 22.32 -23.43 -0.29
N GLU A 45 21.62 -22.51 -0.94
CA GLU A 45 20.81 -22.82 -2.11
C GLU A 45 21.51 -22.30 -3.36
N THR A 46 21.31 -22.99 -4.49
CA THR A 46 21.83 -22.57 -5.79
C THR A 46 20.71 -22.45 -6.81
N ALA A 47 20.82 -21.42 -7.65
CA ALA A 47 20.02 -21.25 -8.87
C ALA A 47 20.95 -21.14 -10.08
N HIS A 48 20.62 -21.87 -11.15
CA HIS A 48 21.38 -21.88 -12.39
C HIS A 48 20.95 -20.76 -13.33
N ILE A 49 21.92 -20.01 -13.87
CA ILE A 49 21.66 -18.84 -14.71
C ILE A 49 22.47 -18.96 -15.99
N TRP A 50 21.79 -18.87 -17.14
CA TRP A 50 22.44 -18.80 -18.44
C TRP A 50 22.76 -17.37 -18.84
N GLY A 51 23.96 -17.16 -19.39
CA GLY A 51 24.41 -15.86 -19.87
C GLY A 51 24.84 -14.91 -18.75
N ASN A 52 24.77 -13.60 -19.01
CA ASN A 52 25.21 -12.61 -18.05
C ASN A 52 24.13 -12.39 -16.95
N PRO A 53 24.39 -12.69 -15.66
CA PRO A 53 23.50 -12.41 -14.54
C PRO A 53 23.14 -10.93 -14.48
N THR A 54 21.83 -10.67 -14.49
CA THR A 54 21.21 -9.40 -14.14
C THR A 54 20.31 -9.64 -12.94
N TYR A 55 19.88 -8.56 -12.28
CA TYR A 55 18.86 -8.66 -11.22
C TYR A 55 17.64 -9.46 -11.69
N GLU A 56 17.13 -9.19 -12.90
CA GLU A 56 15.97 -9.88 -13.44
C GLU A 56 16.22 -11.36 -13.73
N SER A 57 17.38 -11.72 -14.31
CA SER A 57 17.68 -13.12 -14.62
C SER A 57 17.91 -13.97 -13.37
N ILE A 58 18.52 -13.38 -12.32
CA ILE A 58 18.69 -14.04 -11.02
C ILE A 58 17.36 -14.22 -10.32
N VAL A 59 16.54 -13.15 -10.21
CA VAL A 59 15.20 -13.23 -9.59
C VAL A 59 14.37 -14.31 -10.25
N LYS A 60 14.35 -14.34 -11.59
CA LYS A 60 13.61 -15.36 -12.34
C LYS A 60 14.12 -16.77 -12.03
N ALA A 61 15.43 -16.98 -12.03
CA ALA A 61 16.02 -18.29 -11.75
C ALA A 61 15.69 -18.75 -10.31
N VAL A 62 15.83 -17.86 -9.31
CA VAL A 62 15.56 -18.17 -7.91
C VAL A 62 14.09 -18.48 -7.64
N ILE A 63 13.15 -17.73 -8.24
CA ILE A 63 11.71 -18.02 -8.09
C ILE A 63 11.39 -19.36 -8.77
N ALA A 64 11.97 -19.63 -9.95
CA ALA A 64 11.73 -20.87 -10.69
C ALA A 64 12.24 -22.14 -9.97
N GLU A 65 13.18 -22.03 -9.02
CA GLU A 65 13.59 -23.14 -8.14
C GLU A 65 12.49 -23.55 -7.14
N ARG A 66 11.51 -22.67 -6.89
CA ARG A 66 10.48 -22.84 -5.84
C ARG A 66 9.07 -22.95 -6.42
N TYR A 67 8.78 -22.18 -7.45
CA TYR A 67 7.47 -22.07 -8.06
C TYR A 67 7.57 -22.19 -9.57
N SER A 68 6.79 -23.10 -10.15
CA SER A 68 6.60 -23.14 -11.59
C SER A 68 5.72 -21.97 -12.05
N PRO A 69 5.84 -21.52 -13.31
CA PRO A 69 4.98 -20.46 -13.85
C PRO A 69 3.47 -20.77 -13.73
N SER A 70 3.10 -22.05 -13.82
CA SER A 70 1.72 -22.49 -13.63
C SER A 70 1.25 -22.37 -12.18
N GLU A 71 2.12 -22.61 -11.20
CA GLU A 71 1.79 -22.44 -9.78
C GLU A 71 1.62 -20.96 -9.45
N GLU A 72 2.53 -20.10 -9.93
CA GLU A 72 2.41 -18.64 -9.78
C GLU A 72 1.09 -18.14 -10.38
N THR A 73 0.75 -18.59 -11.59
CA THR A 73 -0.52 -18.24 -12.25
C THR A 73 -1.72 -18.75 -11.45
N SER A 74 -1.64 -19.97 -10.90
CA SER A 74 -2.70 -20.55 -10.08
C SER A 74 -2.94 -19.74 -8.80
N LEU A 75 -1.87 -19.33 -8.12
CA LEU A 75 -1.96 -18.49 -6.91
C LEU A 75 -2.65 -17.15 -7.21
N ILE A 76 -2.24 -16.47 -8.28
CA ILE A 76 -2.84 -15.19 -8.70
C ILE A 76 -4.33 -15.35 -9.02
N ASN A 77 -4.69 -16.39 -9.79
CA ASN A 77 -6.08 -16.61 -10.18
C ASN A 77 -6.99 -16.92 -8.98
N LYS A 78 -6.51 -17.74 -8.04
CA LYS A 78 -7.23 -18.05 -6.81
C LYS A 78 -7.41 -16.82 -5.92
N TYR A 79 -6.35 -16.04 -5.73
CA TYR A 79 -6.42 -14.77 -5.02
C TYR A 79 -7.45 -13.81 -5.65
N ASN A 80 -7.40 -13.63 -6.97
CA ASN A 80 -8.34 -12.77 -7.68
C ASN A 80 -9.78 -13.27 -7.56
N ALA A 81 -10.02 -14.58 -7.63
CA ALA A 81 -11.34 -15.16 -7.40
C ALA A 81 -11.86 -14.86 -5.98
N PHE A 82 -11.01 -14.96 -4.96
CA PHE A 82 -11.35 -14.59 -3.58
C PHE A 82 -11.69 -13.10 -3.46
N ILE A 83 -10.86 -12.20 -3.99
CA ILE A 83 -11.08 -10.75 -3.94
C ILE A 83 -12.37 -10.34 -4.67
N LEU A 84 -12.67 -10.97 -5.80
CA LEU A 84 -13.91 -10.76 -6.56
C LEU A 84 -15.13 -11.44 -5.94
N LYS A 85 -14.99 -12.10 -4.77
CA LYS A 85 -16.04 -12.86 -4.08
C LYS A 85 -16.62 -14.02 -4.90
N LEU A 86 -15.83 -14.53 -5.85
CA LEU A 86 -16.11 -15.76 -6.59
C LEU A 86 -15.61 -17.02 -5.85
N SER A 87 -14.67 -16.84 -4.91
CA SER A 87 -14.24 -17.83 -3.91
C SER A 87 -14.47 -17.26 -2.50
N ILE A 88 -14.80 -18.12 -1.54
CA ILE A 88 -14.89 -17.80 -0.10
C ILE A 88 -13.77 -18.45 0.71
N ASP A 89 -12.86 -19.18 0.07
CA ASP A 89 -11.74 -19.83 0.73
C ASP A 89 -10.67 -18.79 1.09
N HIS A 90 -10.63 -18.40 2.36
CA HIS A 90 -9.65 -17.46 2.89
C HIS A 90 -8.21 -17.92 2.71
N SER A 91 -7.95 -19.23 2.58
CA SER A 91 -6.61 -19.75 2.36
C SER A 91 -6.02 -19.36 1.01
N ASP A 92 -6.86 -19.03 0.01
CA ASP A 92 -6.39 -18.52 -1.29
C ASP A 92 -5.72 -17.15 -1.13
N LYS A 93 -6.24 -16.33 -0.21
CA LYS A 93 -5.63 -15.05 0.17
C LYS A 93 -4.31 -15.27 0.89
N ASP A 94 -4.33 -16.08 1.95
CA ASP A 94 -3.18 -16.28 2.83
C ASP A 94 -1.98 -16.89 2.08
N LYS A 95 -2.23 -17.85 1.18
CA LYS A 95 -1.18 -18.47 0.35
C LYS A 95 -0.53 -17.46 -0.60
N TYR A 96 -1.32 -16.60 -1.24
CA TYR A 96 -0.76 -15.60 -2.15
C TYR A 96 -0.01 -14.50 -1.38
N GLU A 97 -0.51 -14.07 -0.23
CA GLU A 97 0.21 -13.13 0.66
C GLU A 97 1.53 -13.73 1.14
N THR A 98 1.55 -15.02 1.50
CA THR A 98 2.78 -15.75 1.86
C THR A 98 3.77 -15.77 0.71
N TYR A 99 3.34 -16.16 -0.50
CA TYR A 99 4.17 -16.14 -1.70
C TYR A 99 4.74 -14.74 -2.00
N LEU A 100 3.93 -13.69 -1.90
CA LEU A 100 4.38 -12.31 -2.14
C LEU A 100 5.43 -11.85 -1.12
N ASN A 101 5.27 -12.23 0.15
CA ASN A 101 6.25 -11.95 1.19
C ASN A 101 7.58 -12.66 0.90
N GLU A 102 7.55 -13.96 0.59
CA GLU A 102 8.76 -14.71 0.21
C GLU A 102 9.47 -14.10 -1.01
N VAL A 103 8.72 -13.78 -2.07
CA VAL A 103 9.28 -13.14 -3.27
C VAL A 103 9.88 -11.77 -2.95
N SER A 104 9.26 -11.00 -2.06
CA SER A 104 9.78 -9.70 -1.61
C SER A 104 11.12 -9.85 -0.89
N GLU A 105 11.22 -10.81 0.04
CA GLU A 105 12.45 -11.12 0.78
C GLU A 105 13.57 -11.59 -0.14
N LEU A 106 13.28 -12.52 -1.06
CA LEU A 106 14.24 -13.01 -2.05
C LEU A 106 14.75 -11.86 -2.93
N LYS A 107 13.86 -10.99 -3.43
CA LYS A 107 14.24 -9.81 -4.21
C LYS A 107 15.13 -8.86 -3.41
N ALA A 108 14.82 -8.61 -2.14
CA ALA A 108 15.62 -7.74 -1.28
C ALA A 108 17.03 -8.31 -1.06
N MET A 109 17.13 -9.60 -0.78
CA MET A 109 18.41 -10.31 -0.64
C MET A 109 19.22 -10.23 -1.93
N ILE A 110 18.63 -10.54 -3.09
CA ILE A 110 19.33 -10.51 -4.38
C ILE A 110 19.86 -9.11 -4.69
N LYS A 111 19.07 -8.04 -4.43
CA LYS A 111 19.54 -6.66 -4.59
C LYS A 111 20.78 -6.39 -3.73
N GLU A 112 20.77 -6.82 -2.48
CA GLU A 112 21.87 -6.59 -1.55
C GLU A 112 23.14 -7.34 -1.97
N ASP A 113 23.00 -8.60 -2.39
CA ASP A 113 24.11 -9.40 -2.90
C ASP A 113 24.72 -8.77 -4.17
N LEU A 114 23.89 -8.34 -5.11
CA LEU A 114 24.37 -7.69 -6.33
C LEU A 114 25.07 -6.35 -6.04
N ARG A 115 24.62 -5.58 -5.06
CA ARG A 115 25.31 -4.37 -4.61
C ARG A 115 26.67 -4.67 -3.99
N LYS A 116 26.77 -5.67 -3.13
CA LYS A 116 28.05 -6.12 -2.54
C LYS A 116 29.04 -6.59 -3.59
N LEU A 117 28.54 -7.16 -4.69
CA LEU A 117 29.35 -7.58 -5.84
C LEU A 117 29.67 -6.44 -6.82
N GLY A 118 29.14 -5.22 -6.61
CA GLY A 118 29.29 -4.10 -7.54
C GLY A 118 28.57 -4.29 -8.88
N LEU A 119 27.60 -5.21 -8.95
CA LEU A 119 26.81 -5.53 -10.14
C LEU A 119 25.45 -4.79 -10.16
N MET A 120 25.14 -4.04 -9.11
CA MET A 120 23.97 -3.20 -9.02
C MET A 120 24.33 -1.95 -8.23
N GLU A 121 24.02 -0.78 -8.78
CA GLU A 121 24.14 0.47 -8.02
C GLU A 121 23.16 0.45 -6.83
N PRO A 122 23.49 1.05 -5.69
CA PRO A 122 22.52 1.27 -4.64
C PRO A 122 21.31 1.99 -5.24
N GLU A 123 20.10 1.61 -4.82
CA GLU A 123 18.95 2.43 -5.22
C GLU A 123 19.17 3.85 -4.72
N PRO A 124 18.83 4.87 -5.52
CA PRO A 124 19.04 6.24 -5.12
C PRO A 124 18.33 6.46 -3.79
N ALA A 125 19.05 6.92 -2.78
CA ALA A 125 18.47 7.25 -1.49
C ALA A 125 17.25 8.15 -1.71
N ARG A 126 16.12 7.83 -1.07
CA ARG A 126 14.89 8.63 -1.14
C ARG A 126 15.27 10.08 -0.92
N THR A 127 15.00 10.92 -1.90
CA THR A 127 15.30 12.36 -1.80
C THR A 127 14.24 13.04 -0.93
N LEU A 128 14.59 14.20 -0.35
CA LEU A 128 13.60 15.03 0.35
C LEU A 128 12.39 15.37 -0.54
N ALA A 129 12.63 15.63 -1.83
CA ALA A 129 11.55 15.91 -2.78
C ALA A 129 10.59 14.73 -2.93
N GLN A 130 11.11 13.50 -3.08
CA GLN A 130 10.30 12.29 -3.11
C GLN A 130 9.56 12.07 -1.78
N ALA A 131 10.19 12.40 -0.66
CA ALA A 131 9.55 12.29 0.64
C ALA A 131 8.34 13.23 0.77
N ILE A 132 8.53 14.51 0.40
CA ILE A 132 7.47 15.52 0.38
C ILE A 132 6.34 15.08 -0.55
N VAL A 133 6.63 14.69 -1.79
CA VAL A 133 5.62 14.23 -2.75
C VAL A 133 4.83 13.04 -2.20
N GLY A 134 5.50 12.04 -1.63
CA GLY A 134 4.82 10.89 -1.03
C GLY A 134 3.88 11.29 0.10
N LYS A 135 4.32 12.17 1.00
CA LYS A 135 3.48 12.66 2.10
C LYS A 135 2.29 13.50 1.61
N LEU A 136 2.45 14.28 0.54
CA LEU A 136 1.33 15.01 -0.07
C LEU A 136 0.26 14.06 -0.63
N VAL A 137 0.67 12.95 -1.27
CA VAL A 137 -0.25 11.91 -1.74
C VAL A 137 -0.98 11.23 -0.57
N GLU A 138 -0.30 10.98 0.55
CA GLU A 138 -0.94 10.46 1.76
C GLU A 138 -2.00 11.42 2.31
N ILE A 139 -1.72 12.73 2.30
CA ILE A 139 -2.68 13.77 2.69
C ILE A 139 -3.88 13.78 1.73
N ASP A 140 -3.66 13.72 0.42
CA ASP A 140 -4.74 13.66 -0.58
C ASP A 140 -5.64 12.44 -0.38
N LYS A 141 -5.05 11.28 -0.11
CA LYS A 141 -5.79 10.04 0.17
C LYS A 141 -6.62 10.16 1.45
N TYR A 142 -6.10 10.84 2.47
CA TYR A 142 -6.82 11.06 3.73
C TYR A 142 -7.95 12.07 3.57
N ASP A 143 -7.70 13.19 2.89
CA ASP A 143 -8.70 14.22 2.58
C ASP A 143 -9.91 13.69 1.80
N THR A 144 -9.74 12.61 1.06
CA THR A 144 -10.79 11.99 0.23
C THR A 144 -11.52 10.83 0.91
N ASN A 145 -11.06 10.36 2.07
CA ASN A 145 -11.65 9.21 2.75
C ASN A 145 -12.77 9.61 3.74
N ASP A 146 -13.42 8.61 4.33
CA ASP A 146 -14.51 8.80 5.29
C ASP A 146 -14.07 9.39 6.65
N GLU A 147 -12.78 9.41 6.98
CA GLU A 147 -12.32 10.07 8.21
C GLU A 147 -12.48 11.58 8.11
N VAL A 148 -12.34 12.15 6.91
CA VAL A 148 -12.59 13.56 6.64
C VAL A 148 -13.99 13.76 6.06
N ASN A 149 -14.37 13.01 5.05
CA ASN A 149 -15.62 13.18 4.31
C ASN A 149 -16.72 12.29 4.84
N SER A 150 -17.18 12.54 6.07
CA SER A 150 -18.39 11.90 6.58
C SER A 150 -19.10 12.73 7.65
N PHE A 151 -20.39 12.46 7.83
CA PHE A 151 -21.20 12.89 8.96
C PHE A 151 -22.19 11.77 9.32
N LEU A 152 -22.85 11.88 10.48
CA LEU A 152 -23.90 10.95 10.88
C LEU A 152 -25.27 11.52 10.54
N PHE A 153 -26.08 10.72 9.85
CA PHE A 153 -27.46 11.02 9.50
C PHE A 153 -28.34 9.85 9.93
N ASN A 154 -29.20 10.04 10.93
CA ASN A 154 -30.01 8.98 11.53
C ASN A 154 -29.18 7.74 11.85
N GLU A 155 -28.06 7.96 12.57
CA GLU A 155 -27.05 6.95 12.96
C GLU A 155 -26.26 6.32 11.80
N GLN A 156 -26.60 6.63 10.55
CA GLN A 156 -25.87 6.14 9.38
C GLN A 156 -24.77 7.12 8.97
N LYS A 157 -23.55 6.59 8.81
CA LYS A 157 -22.43 7.33 8.24
C LYS A 157 -22.69 7.60 6.75
N THR A 158 -22.66 8.87 6.36
CA THR A 158 -22.89 9.29 4.97
C THR A 158 -22.05 10.51 4.61
N TRP A 159 -22.01 10.86 3.32
CA TRP A 159 -21.38 12.07 2.81
C TRP A 159 -22.13 12.59 1.59
N ILE A 160 -22.13 13.91 1.43
CA ILE A 160 -22.70 14.60 0.26
C ILE A 160 -21.56 15.38 -0.37
N ASP A 161 -21.14 15.00 -1.58
CA ASP A 161 -20.05 15.66 -2.30
C ASP A 161 -20.40 17.09 -2.75
N ALA A 162 -19.42 17.83 -3.28
CA ALA A 162 -19.60 19.22 -3.69
C ALA A 162 -20.67 19.41 -4.77
N GLY A 163 -20.78 18.47 -5.72
CA GLY A 163 -21.78 18.53 -6.79
C GLY A 163 -23.18 18.31 -6.23
N THR A 164 -23.35 17.29 -5.39
CA THR A 164 -24.61 16.98 -4.73
C THR A 164 -25.04 18.12 -3.80
N ARG A 165 -24.11 18.75 -3.05
CA ARG A 165 -24.39 19.95 -2.26
C ARG A 165 -24.89 21.11 -3.13
N ALA A 166 -24.30 21.31 -4.31
CA ALA A 166 -24.75 22.35 -5.25
C ALA A 166 -26.17 22.08 -5.76
N VAL A 167 -26.49 20.82 -6.09
CA VAL A 167 -27.83 20.41 -6.48
C VAL A 167 -28.84 20.65 -5.35
N PHE A 168 -28.52 20.24 -4.12
CA PHE A 168 -29.41 20.44 -2.98
C PHE A 168 -29.63 21.91 -2.67
N ARG A 169 -28.59 22.75 -2.80
CA ARG A 169 -28.72 24.21 -2.65
C ARG A 169 -29.74 24.78 -3.64
N ASN A 170 -29.60 24.44 -4.91
CA ASN A 170 -30.53 24.89 -5.96
C ASN A 170 -31.97 24.43 -5.68
N SER A 171 -32.14 23.20 -5.18
CA SER A 171 -33.45 22.66 -4.82
C SER A 171 -34.08 23.40 -3.64
N ILE A 172 -33.30 23.68 -2.60
CA ILE A 172 -33.75 24.43 -1.41
C ILE A 172 -34.09 25.87 -1.78
N ASP A 173 -33.24 26.54 -2.56
CA ASP A 173 -33.48 27.92 -3.01
C ASP A 173 -34.75 28.02 -3.88
N SER A 174 -35.03 26.98 -4.68
CA SER A 174 -36.26 26.90 -5.48
C SER A 174 -37.51 26.71 -4.61
N ALA A 175 -37.46 25.81 -3.62
CA ALA A 175 -38.55 25.60 -2.67
C ALA A 175 -38.84 26.87 -1.84
N GLU A 176 -37.77 27.58 -1.41
CA GLU A 176 -37.89 28.86 -0.71
C GLU A 176 -38.57 29.93 -1.60
N LEU A 177 -38.18 30.02 -2.87
CA LEU A 177 -38.78 30.95 -3.85
C LEU A 177 -40.27 30.66 -4.10
N LEU A 178 -40.65 29.39 -4.13
CA LEU A 178 -42.03 28.94 -4.29
C LEU A 178 -42.84 28.99 -2.98
N GLN A 179 -42.22 29.40 -1.87
CA GLN A 179 -42.82 29.47 -0.54
C GLN A 179 -43.36 28.12 -0.04
N GLU A 180 -42.68 27.03 -0.42
CA GLU A 180 -43.00 25.70 0.10
C GLU A 180 -42.61 25.62 1.58
N GLU A 181 -43.45 24.98 2.39
CA GLU A 181 -43.17 24.81 3.82
C GLU A 181 -42.11 23.71 4.05
N THR A 182 -42.17 22.65 3.25
CA THR A 182 -41.36 21.43 3.40
C THR A 182 -40.70 21.01 2.09
N ILE A 183 -39.53 20.37 2.19
CA ILE A 183 -38.80 19.81 1.06
C ILE A 183 -38.41 18.35 1.34
N GLN A 184 -38.29 17.57 0.27
CA GLN A 184 -37.78 16.19 0.30
C GLN A 184 -36.41 16.10 -0.37
N ILE A 185 -35.41 15.55 0.34
CA ILE A 185 -34.03 15.43 -0.16
C ILE A 185 -33.52 13.99 0.07
N PRO A 186 -33.02 13.29 -0.96
CA PRO A 186 -32.40 11.97 -0.78
C PRO A 186 -31.00 12.09 -0.18
N ILE A 187 -30.77 11.53 1.01
CA ILE A 187 -29.48 11.51 1.70
C ILE A 187 -29.17 10.07 2.10
N GLY A 188 -28.07 9.51 1.60
CA GLY A 188 -27.62 8.16 1.99
C GLY A 188 -28.62 7.04 1.70
N GLY A 189 -29.52 7.21 0.71
CA GLY A 189 -30.59 6.26 0.41
C GLY A 189 -31.87 6.44 1.24
N ILE A 190 -31.91 7.42 2.13
CA ILE A 190 -33.09 7.81 2.92
C ILE A 190 -33.64 9.14 2.37
N ILE A 191 -34.96 9.33 2.40
CA ILE A 191 -35.57 10.63 2.06
C ILE A 191 -35.73 11.46 3.33
N LEU A 192 -34.94 12.53 3.46
CA LEU A 192 -35.17 13.59 4.44
C LEU A 192 -36.47 14.31 4.07
N THR A 193 -37.40 14.46 5.00
CA THR A 193 -38.53 15.40 4.89
C THR A 193 -38.41 16.42 6.02
N ALA A 194 -38.17 17.68 5.68
CA ALA A 194 -37.95 18.75 6.67
C ALA A 194 -38.51 20.08 6.17
N SER A 195 -38.62 21.06 7.07
CA SER A 195 -38.90 22.43 6.62
C SER A 195 -37.76 22.95 5.73
N VAL A 196 -38.10 23.82 4.78
CA VAL A 196 -37.10 24.45 3.88
C VAL A 196 -35.99 25.13 4.70
N ALA A 197 -36.35 25.80 5.80
CA ALA A 197 -35.40 26.44 6.70
C ALA A 197 -34.43 25.44 7.38
N GLN A 198 -34.93 24.30 7.85
CA GLN A 198 -34.09 23.25 8.46
C GLN A 198 -33.14 22.63 7.43
N ALA A 199 -33.64 22.32 6.23
CA ALA A 199 -32.81 21.79 5.14
C ALA A 199 -31.68 22.77 4.76
N LYS A 200 -31.98 24.08 4.72
CA LYS A 200 -31.00 25.14 4.45
C LYS A 200 -29.91 25.21 5.52
N ILE A 201 -30.27 25.14 6.80
CA ILE A 201 -29.31 25.13 7.91
C ILE A 201 -28.44 23.86 7.87
N MET A 202 -29.05 22.70 7.62
CA MET A 202 -28.32 21.42 7.50
C MET A 202 -27.28 21.48 6.38
N LEU A 203 -27.67 21.93 5.19
CA LEU A 203 -26.74 22.05 4.06
C LEU A 203 -25.64 23.08 4.34
N ALA A 204 -25.97 24.19 4.99
CA ALA A 204 -24.98 25.21 5.38
C ALA A 204 -23.94 24.64 6.36
N LYS A 205 -24.36 23.86 7.37
CA LYS A 205 -23.45 23.17 8.30
C LYS A 205 -22.52 22.21 7.58
N ILE A 206 -23.05 21.36 6.69
CA ILE A 206 -22.23 20.44 5.89
C ILE A 206 -21.24 21.20 5.02
N GLN A 207 -21.67 22.30 4.37
CA GLN A 207 -20.77 23.14 3.57
C GLN A 207 -19.66 23.75 4.44
N ARG A 208 -19.98 24.27 5.62
CA ARG A 208 -18.98 24.87 6.53
C ARG A 208 -18.00 23.84 7.07
N TYR A 209 -18.47 22.63 7.38
CA TYR A 209 -17.59 21.51 7.72
C TYR A 209 -16.62 21.21 6.57
N ALA A 210 -17.12 21.06 5.34
CA ALA A 210 -16.31 20.77 4.17
C ALA A 210 -15.26 21.87 3.89
N ASP A 211 -15.64 23.14 4.01
CA ASP A 211 -14.72 24.27 3.85
C ASP A 211 -13.60 24.23 4.90
N ASN A 212 -13.96 24.00 6.17
CA ASN A 212 -13.00 23.97 7.27
C ASN A 212 -12.04 22.77 7.13
N ALA A 213 -12.53 21.60 6.73
CA ALA A 213 -11.70 20.45 6.43
C ALA A 213 -10.71 20.74 5.27
N ALA A 214 -11.18 21.38 4.19
CA ALA A 214 -10.33 21.75 3.06
C ALA A 214 -9.23 22.76 3.48
N ILE A 215 -9.53 23.70 4.37
CA ILE A 215 -8.55 24.64 4.92
C ILE A 215 -7.47 23.89 5.72
N VAL A 216 -7.85 22.93 6.56
CA VAL A 216 -6.92 22.10 7.35
C VAL A 216 -6.02 21.29 6.41
N THR A 217 -6.59 20.61 5.42
CA THR A 217 -5.84 19.87 4.39
C THR A 217 -4.83 20.77 3.67
N ALA A 218 -5.25 21.97 3.23
CA ALA A 218 -4.36 22.93 2.59
C ALA A 218 -3.22 23.39 3.53
N GLY A 219 -3.52 23.57 4.82
CA GLY A 219 -2.54 23.86 5.86
C GLY A 219 -1.49 22.75 6.03
N HIS A 220 -1.92 21.49 6.06
CA HIS A 220 -1.02 20.33 6.11
C HIS A 220 -0.10 20.28 4.89
N LYS A 221 -0.66 20.42 3.68
CA LYS A 221 0.12 20.43 2.43
C LYS A 221 1.15 21.56 2.41
N SER A 222 0.77 22.77 2.85
CA SER A 222 1.67 23.91 2.96
C SER A 222 2.81 23.66 3.94
N THR A 223 2.52 23.03 5.08
CA THR A 223 3.51 22.72 6.11
C THR A 223 4.51 21.68 5.62
N VAL A 224 4.02 20.55 5.09
CA VAL A 224 4.84 19.45 4.57
C VAL A 224 5.78 19.93 3.47
N SER A 225 5.29 20.77 2.56
CA SER A 225 6.08 21.31 1.44
C SER A 225 7.25 22.21 1.89
N LYS A 226 7.24 22.67 3.15
CA LYS A 226 8.29 23.54 3.72
C LYS A 226 9.29 22.78 4.60
N LEU A 227 9.04 21.50 4.90
CA LEU A 227 9.93 20.68 5.73
C LEU A 227 11.30 20.49 5.07
N LYS A 228 12.33 20.33 5.91
CA LYS A 228 13.74 20.39 5.46
C LYS A 228 14.46 19.05 5.51
N THR A 229 13.85 18.04 6.12
CA THR A 229 14.47 16.73 6.29
C THR A 229 13.44 15.62 6.11
N ILE A 230 13.89 14.45 5.68
CA ILE A 230 13.04 13.27 5.49
C ILE A 230 12.44 12.83 6.82
N ALA A 231 13.22 12.84 7.90
CA ALA A 231 12.75 12.51 9.25
C ALA A 231 11.58 13.41 9.70
N GLN A 232 11.63 14.71 9.41
CA GLN A 232 10.50 15.61 9.70
C GLN A 232 9.26 15.27 8.86
N VAL A 233 9.45 14.95 7.58
CA VAL A 233 8.34 14.58 6.69
C VAL A 233 7.68 13.30 7.18
N ASP A 234 8.46 12.28 7.52
CA ASP A 234 7.96 10.99 7.97
C ASP A 234 7.23 11.09 9.31
N ALA A 235 7.72 11.93 10.23
CA ALA A 235 7.10 12.16 11.53
C ALA A 235 5.87 13.09 11.49
N TYR A 236 5.56 13.73 10.36
CA TYR A 236 4.46 14.69 10.29
C TYR A 236 3.09 14.00 10.37
N ASN A 237 2.33 14.31 11.43
CA ASN A 237 0.96 13.84 11.57
C ASN A 237 -0.01 14.81 10.90
N TYR A 238 -0.60 14.38 9.79
CA TYR A 238 -1.58 15.14 9.02
C TYR A 238 -3.03 14.79 9.36
N GLN A 239 -3.31 13.94 10.36
CA GLN A 239 -4.66 13.49 10.69
C GLN A 239 -5.35 14.37 11.76
N THR A 240 -4.72 15.47 12.16
CA THR A 240 -5.13 16.28 13.32
C THR A 240 -5.64 17.65 12.92
N GLY A 241 -6.54 18.22 13.70
CA GLY A 241 -7.03 19.60 13.49
C GLY A 241 -8.21 19.72 12.54
N TYR A 242 -8.71 18.60 12.00
CA TYR A 242 -9.99 18.57 11.28
C TYR A 242 -11.16 18.91 12.23
N PRO A 243 -12.22 19.55 11.71
CA PRO A 243 -13.39 19.89 12.52
C PRO A 243 -14.13 18.64 13.02
N GLU A 244 -14.89 18.81 14.11
CA GLU A 244 -15.83 17.77 14.57
C GLU A 244 -16.92 17.54 13.53
N LYS A 245 -17.29 16.27 13.33
CA LYS A 245 -18.30 15.86 12.34
C LYS A 245 -19.70 16.25 12.81
N GLU A 246 -20.52 16.68 11.86
CA GLU A 246 -21.93 16.96 12.13
C GLU A 246 -22.70 15.67 12.43
N VAL A 247 -23.73 15.80 13.26
CA VAL A 247 -24.68 14.74 13.58
C VAL A 247 -26.08 15.30 13.37
N PHE A 248 -26.85 14.66 12.50
CA PHE A 248 -28.22 15.02 12.17
C PHE A 248 -29.14 13.87 12.56
N ASN A 249 -30.03 14.13 13.51
CA ASN A 249 -31.11 13.23 13.89
C ASN A 249 -32.41 13.92 13.50
N VAL A 250 -33.10 13.36 12.51
CA VAL A 250 -34.31 13.90 11.88
C VAL A 250 -35.42 12.87 11.88
#